data_AF-A0AAC9UHJ6-F1
#
_entry.id   AF-A0AAC9UHJ6-F1
#
_cell.length_a   1.000
_cell.length_b   1.000
_cell.length_c   1.000
_cell.angle_alpha   90.00
_cell.angle_beta   90.00
_cell.angle_gamma   90.00
#
_symmetry.space_group_name_H-M   'P 1'
#
loop_
_entity.id
_entity.type
_entity.pdbx_description
1 polymer ?
#
loop_
_entity_poly.entity_id
_entity_poly.type
_entity_poly.pdbx_seq_one_letter_code
_entity_poly.pdbx_strand_id
1 'polypeptide(L)'
;MFFTNLVVYKFKQDAEFKSDDFNAALEQDAFRHCGQQELSTFGWAKAFGKYGESLAHFSDRRILVCAKREEKILPASVINEMVAEKVDQIELEENRLVRMKERNELKENVLHTLLPQAFTKSSMQYAFIDMDSGLLVVNSSSFNKAEELTALLRKSLGTLPIVPAFGQYDLDVFLTDWLTNFNTPQGFAIGSDAEMQEADDSGASVKLKGHELDGDEVKAHLELSGKRVTKLALNWSDRIKFNLQSDGAIKQVNYSDALKEENADIPKDDMPIKLDADFCLVACEIVQLVTELIDSGLDSSEQDDGNESLIAEHNAKYQDSNGNDAFYEEAKAFVQETESASVSRIQRKFRIGYNRAARLVEQLEANHIVTAPGHNGERTVIPF
;
A
#
# COMPACT_ATOMS: atom_id res chain seq x y z
N MET A 1 -17.86 10.61 -4.42
CA MET A 1 -17.21 9.29 -4.21
C MET A 1 -16.12 9.45 -3.17
N PHE A 2 -16.13 8.66 -2.09
CA PHE A 2 -15.22 8.87 -0.95
C PHE A 2 -14.12 7.80 -0.90
N PHE A 3 -12.86 8.23 -0.73
CA PHE A 3 -11.73 7.32 -0.57
C PHE A 3 -11.73 6.79 0.86
N THR A 4 -11.66 5.48 1.04
CA THR A 4 -11.75 4.87 2.38
C THR A 4 -10.39 4.42 2.89
N ASN A 5 -9.41 4.33 2.01
CA ASN A 5 -8.03 3.98 2.32
C ASN A 5 -7.13 4.71 1.34
N LEU A 6 -5.92 5.10 1.75
CA LEU A 6 -4.98 5.84 0.93
C LEU A 6 -3.62 5.16 1.01
N VAL A 7 -3.05 4.89 -0.15
CA VAL A 7 -1.61 4.74 -0.34
C VAL A 7 -1.16 5.94 -1.13
N VAL A 8 -0.25 6.72 -0.56
CA VAL A 8 0.18 8.00 -1.10
C VAL A 8 1.58 7.88 -1.69
N TYR A 9 1.73 8.41 -2.90
CA TYR A 9 2.99 8.52 -3.60
C TYR A 9 3.27 9.98 -3.94
N LYS A 10 4.55 10.36 -4.00
CA LYS A 10 5.03 11.66 -4.44
C LYS A 10 5.78 11.49 -5.76
N PHE A 11 5.57 12.40 -6.70
CA PHE A 11 6.35 12.45 -7.93
C PHE A 11 7.77 12.99 -7.63
N LYS A 12 8.79 12.36 -8.22
CA LYS A 12 10.19 12.84 -8.09
C LYS A 12 10.47 14.11 -8.88
N GLN A 13 9.63 14.40 -9.86
CA GLN A 13 9.77 15.50 -10.81
C GLN A 13 8.38 15.98 -11.20
N ASP A 14 8.28 17.26 -11.57
CA ASP A 14 7.01 17.86 -11.95
C ASP A 14 6.38 17.07 -13.10
N ALA A 15 5.13 16.67 -12.91
CA ALA A 15 4.38 15.88 -13.86
C ALA A 15 3.19 16.70 -14.35
N GLU A 16 3.25 17.12 -15.61
CA GLU A 16 2.16 17.83 -16.26
C GLU A 16 1.50 16.91 -17.29
N PHE A 17 0.19 16.71 -17.13
CA PHE A 17 -0.58 15.82 -18.00
C PHE A 17 -1.69 16.61 -18.70
N LYS A 18 -1.80 16.43 -20.01
CA LYS A 18 -2.88 16.98 -20.82
C LYS A 18 -3.98 15.95 -21.02
N SER A 19 -5.23 16.40 -21.02
CA SER A 19 -6.41 15.52 -21.08
C SER A 19 -6.40 14.56 -22.28
N ASP A 20 -6.09 15.07 -23.47
CA ASP A 20 -6.16 14.28 -24.70
C ASP A 20 -5.08 13.20 -24.76
N ASP A 21 -3.83 13.58 -24.51
CA ASP A 21 -2.69 12.67 -24.51
C ASP A 21 -2.83 11.59 -23.42
N PHE A 22 -3.33 11.98 -22.25
CA PHE A 22 -3.53 11.07 -21.13
C PHE A 22 -4.63 10.06 -21.40
N ASN A 23 -5.80 10.49 -21.90
CA ASN A 23 -6.88 9.57 -22.24
C ASN A 23 -6.46 8.61 -23.37
N ALA A 24 -5.77 9.09 -24.41
CA ALA A 24 -5.25 8.26 -25.48
C ALA A 24 -4.24 7.20 -24.99
N ALA A 25 -3.42 7.55 -23.98
CA ALA A 25 -2.53 6.61 -23.33
C ALA A 25 -3.29 5.51 -22.56
N LEU A 26 -4.33 5.88 -21.81
CA LEU A 26 -5.15 4.92 -21.05
C LEU A 26 -5.97 3.99 -21.96
N GLU A 27 -6.39 4.45 -23.14
CA GLU A 27 -7.17 3.63 -24.08
C GLU A 27 -6.44 2.37 -24.54
N GLN A 28 -5.11 2.39 -24.60
CA GLN A 28 -4.28 1.24 -24.99
C GLN A 28 -4.40 0.07 -24.00
N ASP A 29 -4.68 0.38 -22.73
CA ASP A 29 -4.82 -0.58 -21.65
C ASP A 29 -6.25 -0.56 -21.06
N ALA A 30 -7.24 -0.24 -21.90
CA ALA A 30 -8.64 -0.26 -21.51
C ALA A 30 -9.08 -1.65 -21.01
N PHE A 31 -9.99 -1.66 -20.05
CA PHE A 31 -10.53 -2.87 -19.45
C PHE A 31 -11.19 -3.75 -20.53
N ARG A 32 -10.85 -5.04 -20.47
CA ARG A 32 -11.53 -6.10 -21.22
C ARG A 32 -11.95 -7.19 -20.24
N HIS A 33 -13.00 -7.92 -20.60
CA HIS A 33 -13.43 -9.09 -19.82
C HIS A 33 -12.41 -10.22 -19.88
N CYS A 34 -12.43 -11.08 -18.86
CA CYS A 34 -11.62 -12.28 -18.77
C CYS A 34 -11.93 -13.25 -19.92
N GLY A 35 -10.87 -13.73 -20.57
CA GLY A 35 -10.98 -14.85 -21.50
C GLY A 35 -11.43 -16.14 -20.82
N GLN A 36 -11.80 -17.14 -21.62
CA GLN A 36 -12.25 -18.44 -21.11
C GLN A 36 -11.17 -19.20 -20.32
N GLN A 37 -9.89 -18.94 -20.59
CA GLN A 37 -8.72 -19.56 -19.96
C GLN A 37 -7.92 -18.57 -19.08
N GLU A 38 -8.47 -17.39 -18.81
CA GLU A 38 -7.78 -16.32 -18.09
C GLU A 38 -8.33 -16.13 -16.68
N LEU A 39 -7.48 -16.26 -15.66
CA LEU A 39 -7.88 -16.15 -14.25
C LEU A 39 -8.35 -14.74 -13.88
N SER A 40 -7.68 -13.71 -14.38
CA SER A 40 -8.03 -12.32 -14.10
C SER A 40 -7.58 -11.37 -15.19
N THR A 41 -8.28 -10.26 -15.32
CA THR A 41 -7.94 -9.11 -16.17
C THR A 41 -7.88 -7.85 -15.33
N PHE A 42 -7.05 -6.90 -15.75
CA PHE A 42 -6.90 -5.61 -15.10
C PHE A 42 -6.65 -4.53 -16.16
N GLY A 43 -7.46 -3.48 -16.15
CA GLY A 43 -7.37 -2.41 -17.15
C GLY A 43 -8.23 -1.19 -16.80
N TRP A 44 -8.14 -0.14 -17.62
CA TRP A 44 -8.79 1.14 -17.37
C TRP A 44 -10.29 1.09 -17.62
N ALA A 45 -11.06 1.64 -16.69
CA ALA A 45 -12.50 1.83 -16.80
C ALA A 45 -12.84 3.31 -16.67
N LYS A 46 -14.07 3.66 -17.07
CA LYS A 46 -14.58 5.03 -16.99
C LYS A 46 -14.48 5.56 -15.55
N ALA A 47 -13.90 6.75 -15.37
CA ALA A 47 -13.63 7.33 -14.05
C ALA A 47 -14.90 7.48 -13.20
N PHE A 48 -16.03 7.88 -13.80
CA PHE A 48 -17.34 7.97 -13.13
C PHE A 48 -18.27 6.78 -13.44
N GLY A 49 -17.71 5.67 -13.92
CA GLY A 49 -18.47 4.47 -14.25
C GLY A 49 -19.55 4.76 -15.29
N LYS A 50 -20.81 4.42 -14.96
CA LYS A 50 -21.95 4.61 -15.87
C LYS A 50 -22.36 6.07 -16.11
N TYR A 51 -21.85 6.99 -15.29
CA TYR A 51 -22.15 8.43 -15.40
C TYR A 51 -21.04 9.22 -16.09
N GLY A 52 -19.93 8.56 -16.45
CA GLY A 52 -18.82 9.17 -17.17
C GLY A 52 -18.68 8.61 -18.59
N GLU A 53 -18.04 9.39 -19.45
CA GLU A 53 -17.69 8.95 -20.81
C GLU A 53 -16.19 8.65 -20.94
N SER A 54 -15.35 9.35 -20.20
CA SER A 54 -13.88 9.27 -20.27
C SER A 54 -13.26 8.27 -19.27
N LEU A 55 -12.10 7.73 -19.63
CA LEU A 55 -11.29 6.85 -18.78
C LEU A 55 -10.61 7.63 -17.64
N ALA A 56 -10.19 8.87 -17.92
CA ALA A 56 -9.74 9.82 -16.92
C ALA A 56 -10.70 11.00 -16.84
N HIS A 57 -11.03 11.41 -15.61
CA HIS A 57 -11.79 12.62 -15.35
C HIS A 57 -10.84 13.73 -14.89
N PHE A 58 -10.78 14.81 -15.67
CA PHE A 58 -9.97 15.98 -15.37
C PHE A 58 -10.86 17.03 -14.70
N SER A 59 -10.46 17.48 -13.51
CA SER A 59 -11.09 18.59 -12.82
C SER A 59 -9.99 19.47 -12.23
N ASP A 60 -9.98 20.74 -12.65
CA ASP A 60 -8.86 21.66 -12.41
C ASP A 60 -7.49 21.03 -12.75
N ARG A 61 -6.57 20.98 -11.79
CA ARG A 61 -5.24 20.36 -11.93
C ARG A 61 -5.18 18.96 -11.30
N ARG A 62 -6.33 18.27 -11.28
CA ARG A 62 -6.48 16.91 -10.74
C ARG A 62 -7.05 15.95 -11.77
N ILE A 63 -6.63 14.71 -11.64
CA ILE A 63 -6.99 13.64 -12.58
C ILE A 63 -7.46 12.45 -11.78
N LEU A 64 -8.72 12.05 -11.95
CA LEU A 64 -9.26 10.82 -11.39
C LEU A 64 -9.20 9.71 -12.43
N VAL A 65 -8.65 8.56 -12.04
CA VAL A 65 -8.61 7.34 -12.85
C VAL A 65 -9.26 6.18 -12.11
N CYS A 66 -9.82 5.23 -12.87
CA CYS A 66 -10.42 4.03 -12.34
C CYS A 66 -9.89 2.80 -13.09
N ALA A 67 -9.27 1.88 -12.38
CA ALA A 67 -8.90 0.57 -12.90
C ALA A 67 -9.91 -0.48 -12.44
N LYS A 68 -10.35 -1.33 -13.37
CA LYS A 68 -11.24 -2.46 -13.09
C LYS A 68 -10.46 -3.76 -13.13
N ARG A 69 -10.63 -4.55 -12.07
CA ARG A 69 -10.21 -5.96 -12.04
C ARG A 69 -11.42 -6.85 -12.22
N GLU A 70 -11.32 -7.81 -13.12
CA GLU A 70 -12.24 -8.94 -13.19
C GLU A 70 -11.45 -10.22 -12.89
N GLU A 71 -11.97 -11.06 -12.01
CA GLU A 71 -11.32 -12.29 -11.56
C GLU A 71 -12.32 -13.43 -11.54
N LYS A 72 -11.91 -14.61 -12.01
CA LYS A 72 -12.72 -15.82 -11.95
C LYS A 72 -12.65 -16.43 -10.57
N ILE A 73 -13.82 -16.59 -9.95
CA ILE A 73 -13.96 -17.15 -8.61
C ILE A 73 -13.83 -18.67 -8.71
N LEU A 74 -12.66 -19.16 -8.35
CA LEU A 74 -12.34 -20.57 -8.26
C LEU A 74 -11.81 -20.88 -6.86
N PRO A 75 -12.69 -21.26 -5.91
CA PRO A 75 -12.26 -21.60 -4.57
C PRO A 75 -11.29 -22.78 -4.60
N ALA A 76 -10.17 -22.66 -3.89
CA ALA A 76 -9.16 -23.71 -3.80
C ALA A 76 -9.74 -25.03 -3.26
N SER A 77 -10.78 -24.95 -2.40
CA SER A 77 -11.49 -26.12 -1.89
C SER A 77 -12.11 -26.96 -3.02
N VAL A 78 -12.80 -26.32 -3.98
CA VAL A 78 -13.45 -27.00 -5.10
C VAL A 78 -12.42 -27.66 -6.02
N ILE A 79 -11.30 -27.00 -6.28
CA ILE A 79 -10.20 -27.56 -7.07
C ILE A 79 -9.63 -28.80 -6.36
N ASN A 80 -9.35 -28.68 -5.07
CA ASN A 80 -8.75 -29.77 -4.30
C ASN A 80 -9.69 -30.98 -4.18
N GLU A 81 -11.00 -30.76 -4.05
CA GLU A 81 -12.02 -31.81 -4.01
C GLU A 81 -12.10 -32.58 -5.34
N MET A 82 -12.19 -31.90 -6.49
CA MET A 82 -12.20 -32.57 -7.80
C MET A 82 -10.88 -33.29 -8.12
N VAL A 83 -9.75 -32.73 -7.69
CA VAL A 83 -8.45 -33.40 -7.85
C VAL A 83 -8.41 -34.66 -6.98
N ALA A 84 -8.92 -34.61 -5.74
CA ALA A 84 -9.00 -35.78 -4.88
C ALA A 84 -9.90 -36.86 -5.48
N GLU A 85 -11.09 -36.50 -5.98
CA GLU A 85 -12.00 -37.44 -6.64
C GLU A 85 -11.37 -38.14 -7.86
N LYS A 86 -10.66 -37.38 -8.70
CA LYS A 86 -9.91 -37.96 -9.84
C LYS A 86 -8.75 -38.85 -9.39
N VAL A 87 -8.06 -38.48 -8.31
CA VAL A 87 -6.99 -39.30 -7.73
C VAL A 87 -7.58 -40.62 -7.24
N ASP A 88 -8.63 -40.59 -6.42
CA ASP A 88 -9.29 -41.78 -5.88
C ASP A 88 -9.78 -42.72 -7.00
N GLN A 89 -10.30 -42.15 -8.09
CA GLN A 89 -10.71 -42.93 -9.27
C GLN A 89 -9.54 -43.68 -9.92
N ILE A 90 -8.40 -43.01 -10.13
CA ILE A 90 -7.20 -43.63 -10.72
C ILE A 90 -6.63 -44.70 -9.78
N GLU A 91 -6.62 -44.44 -8.47
CA GLU A 91 -6.11 -45.42 -7.50
C GLU A 91 -6.98 -46.68 -7.45
N LEU A 92 -8.30 -46.53 -7.61
CA LEU A 92 -9.25 -47.64 -7.63
C LEU A 92 -9.20 -48.44 -8.95
N GLU A 93 -9.05 -47.77 -10.09
CA GLU A 93 -9.00 -48.42 -11.42
C GLU A 93 -7.66 -49.09 -11.71
N GLU A 94 -6.55 -48.43 -11.36
CA GLU A 94 -5.19 -48.90 -11.69
C GLU A 94 -4.48 -49.59 -10.53
N ASN A 95 -5.08 -49.62 -9.35
CA ASN A 95 -4.55 -50.20 -8.11
C ASN A 95 -3.12 -49.74 -7.79
N ARG A 96 -2.85 -48.44 -8.01
CA ARG A 96 -1.57 -47.77 -7.73
C ARG A 96 -1.81 -46.38 -7.15
N LEU A 97 -0.83 -45.85 -6.44
CA LEU A 97 -0.88 -44.48 -5.92
C LEU A 97 -0.57 -43.43 -7.00
N VAL A 98 -1.26 -42.29 -6.94
CA VAL A 98 -0.98 -41.14 -7.82
C VAL A 98 0.22 -40.35 -7.29
N ARG A 99 1.23 -40.13 -8.15
CA ARG A 99 2.43 -39.37 -7.76
C ARG A 99 2.19 -37.86 -7.82
N MET A 100 3.00 -37.09 -7.10
CA MET A 100 2.89 -35.62 -7.05
C MET A 100 2.88 -34.94 -8.42
N LYS A 101 3.69 -35.43 -9.37
CA LYS A 101 3.72 -34.88 -10.74
C LYS A 101 2.38 -35.06 -11.45
N GLU A 102 1.83 -36.26 -11.41
CA GLU A 102 0.54 -36.59 -12.02
C GLU A 102 -0.61 -35.87 -11.31
N ARG A 103 -0.55 -35.73 -9.98
CA ARG A 103 -1.51 -34.92 -9.22
C ARG A 103 -1.51 -33.44 -9.66
N ASN A 104 -0.34 -32.86 -9.93
CA ASN A 104 -0.25 -31.50 -10.44
C ASN A 104 -0.82 -31.39 -11.86
N GLU A 105 -0.57 -32.37 -12.73
CA GLU A 105 -1.17 -32.43 -14.06
C GLU A 105 -2.70 -32.55 -13.98
N LEU A 106 -3.24 -33.37 -13.06
CA LEU A 106 -4.67 -33.44 -12.79
C LEU A 106 -5.23 -32.10 -12.31
N LYS A 107 -4.50 -31.39 -11.45
CA LYS A 107 -4.89 -30.06 -10.98
C LYS A 107 -4.97 -29.04 -12.11
N GLU A 108 -3.98 -29.00 -13.00
CA GLU A 108 -4.00 -28.12 -14.18
C GLU A 108 -5.16 -28.48 -15.13
N ASN A 109 -5.43 -29.77 -15.35
CA ASN A 109 -6.57 -30.22 -16.15
C ASN A 109 -7.91 -29.83 -15.53
N VAL A 110 -8.05 -29.96 -14.21
CA VAL A 110 -9.22 -29.51 -13.47
C VAL A 110 -9.38 -28.00 -13.62
N LEU A 111 -8.31 -27.22 -13.48
CA LEU A 111 -8.35 -25.77 -13.66
C LEU A 111 -8.80 -25.40 -15.07
N HIS A 112 -8.21 -25.98 -16.12
CA HIS A 112 -8.61 -25.76 -17.51
C HIS A 112 -10.09 -26.08 -17.78
N THR A 113 -10.65 -27.06 -17.05
CA THR A 113 -12.06 -27.47 -17.18
C THR A 113 -13.02 -26.54 -16.43
N LEU A 114 -12.62 -26.08 -15.24
CA LEU A 114 -13.48 -25.27 -14.38
C LEU A 114 -13.42 -23.78 -14.69
N LEU A 115 -12.32 -23.29 -15.23
CA LEU A 115 -12.13 -21.87 -15.49
C LEU A 115 -13.16 -21.27 -16.48
N PRO A 116 -13.56 -21.95 -17.58
CA PRO A 116 -14.67 -21.48 -18.41
C PRO A 116 -16.00 -21.37 -17.67
N GLN A 117 -16.23 -22.22 -16.65
CA GLN A 117 -17.47 -22.30 -15.87
C GLN A 117 -17.47 -21.37 -14.65
N ALA A 118 -16.31 -20.85 -14.26
CA ALA A 118 -16.15 -20.01 -13.09
C ALA A 118 -16.86 -18.66 -13.26
N PHE A 119 -17.64 -18.30 -12.24
CA PHE A 119 -18.24 -16.97 -12.13
C PHE A 119 -17.16 -15.90 -12.01
N THR A 120 -17.43 -14.71 -12.54
CA THR A 120 -16.51 -13.57 -12.46
C THR A 120 -16.91 -12.62 -11.34
N LYS A 121 -15.93 -12.16 -10.56
CA LYS A 121 -16.06 -11.04 -9.63
C LYS A 121 -15.38 -9.82 -10.22
N SER A 122 -16.06 -8.68 -10.20
CA SER A 122 -15.45 -7.40 -10.54
C SER A 122 -15.12 -6.61 -9.28
N SER A 123 -14.00 -5.88 -9.30
CA SER A 123 -13.65 -4.86 -8.31
C SER A 123 -13.06 -3.65 -9.00
N MET A 124 -13.25 -2.47 -8.41
CA MET A 124 -12.76 -1.21 -8.92
C MET A 124 -11.70 -0.66 -7.97
N GLN A 125 -10.64 -0.09 -8.53
CA GLN A 125 -9.60 0.63 -7.82
C GLN A 125 -9.52 2.03 -8.40
N TYR A 126 -9.56 3.02 -7.52
CA TYR A 126 -9.53 4.42 -7.93
C TYR A 126 -8.21 5.02 -7.47
N ALA A 127 -7.70 5.94 -8.27
CA ALA A 127 -6.58 6.77 -7.87
C ALA A 127 -6.78 8.17 -8.42
N PHE A 128 -6.24 9.17 -7.74
CA PHE A 128 -6.18 10.50 -8.29
C PHE A 128 -4.76 11.05 -8.26
N ILE A 129 -4.46 11.88 -9.25
CA ILE A 129 -3.22 12.65 -9.36
C ILE A 129 -3.57 14.10 -9.10
N ASP A 130 -2.82 14.75 -8.22
CA ASP A 130 -2.86 16.19 -8.00
C ASP A 130 -1.55 16.79 -8.53
N MET A 131 -1.65 17.56 -9.62
CA MET A 131 -0.49 18.12 -10.32
C MET A 131 0.10 19.35 -9.62
N ASP A 132 -0.60 19.94 -8.66
CA ASP A 132 -0.13 21.09 -7.90
C ASP A 132 0.78 20.69 -6.74
N SER A 133 0.35 19.69 -5.96
CA SER A 133 1.13 19.11 -4.86
C SER A 133 2.10 18.02 -5.31
N GLY A 134 1.98 17.51 -6.55
CA GLY A 134 2.80 16.42 -7.06
C GLY A 134 2.52 15.10 -6.32
N LEU A 135 1.26 14.86 -5.95
CA LEU A 135 0.82 13.66 -5.23
C LEU A 135 0.01 12.73 -6.14
N LEU A 136 0.23 11.43 -5.98
CA LEU A 136 -0.61 10.36 -6.51
C LEU A 136 -1.18 9.57 -5.33
N VAL A 137 -2.50 9.57 -5.21
CA VAL A 137 -3.21 8.91 -4.13
C VAL A 137 -4.02 7.76 -4.67
N VAL A 138 -3.76 6.54 -4.16
CA VAL A 138 -4.47 5.33 -4.56
C VAL A 138 -5.44 4.89 -3.46
N ASN A 139 -6.71 4.66 -3.82
CA ASN A 139 -7.74 4.16 -2.92
C ASN A 139 -7.53 2.68 -2.59
N SER A 140 -6.53 2.38 -1.77
CA SER A 140 -6.13 1.02 -1.45
C SER A 140 -5.73 0.89 0.01
N SER A 141 -6.07 -0.25 0.62
CA SER A 141 -5.63 -0.62 1.97
C SER A 141 -4.32 -1.41 1.96
N SER A 142 -3.66 -1.56 0.81
CA SER A 142 -2.44 -2.36 0.65
C SER A 142 -1.56 -1.78 -0.44
N PHE A 143 -0.26 -1.68 -0.14
CA PHE A 143 0.75 -1.33 -1.13
C PHE A 143 0.76 -2.28 -2.31
N ASN A 144 0.56 -3.59 -2.13
CA ASN A 144 0.54 -4.54 -3.25
C ASN A 144 -0.55 -4.18 -4.28
N LYS A 145 -1.75 -3.86 -3.81
CA LYS A 145 -2.87 -3.45 -4.67
C LYS A 145 -2.63 -2.07 -5.28
N ALA A 146 -1.97 -1.17 -4.56
CA ALA A 146 -1.61 0.14 -5.09
C ALA A 146 -0.56 0.02 -6.20
N GLU A 147 0.46 -0.81 -6.00
CA GLU A 147 1.50 -1.11 -6.99
C GLU A 147 0.94 -1.72 -8.28
N GLU A 148 -0.10 -2.55 -8.21
CA GLU A 148 -0.78 -3.05 -9.41
C GLU A 148 -1.36 -1.90 -10.26
N LEU A 149 -2.00 -0.91 -9.61
CA LEU A 149 -2.54 0.26 -10.28
C LEU A 149 -1.44 1.19 -10.80
N THR A 150 -0.39 1.46 -10.00
CA THR A 150 0.72 2.32 -10.45
C THR A 150 1.55 1.66 -11.55
N ALA A 151 1.65 0.32 -11.55
CA ALA A 151 2.25 -0.43 -12.65
C ALA A 151 1.43 -0.31 -13.93
N LEU A 152 0.10 -0.35 -13.84
CA LEU A 152 -0.78 -0.09 -14.98
C LEU A 152 -0.62 1.35 -15.49
N LEU A 153 -0.57 2.35 -14.59
CA LEU A 153 -0.30 3.75 -14.98
C LEU A 153 1.05 3.88 -15.69
N ARG A 154 2.09 3.23 -15.14
CA ARG A 154 3.43 3.24 -15.75
C ARG A 154 3.45 2.58 -17.11
N LYS A 155 2.68 1.50 -17.30
CA LYS A 155 2.54 0.82 -18.60
C LYS A 155 1.89 1.74 -19.63
N SER A 156 0.79 2.40 -19.27
CA SER A 156 0.05 3.26 -20.19
C SER A 156 0.78 4.58 -20.49
N LEU A 157 1.40 5.20 -19.48
CA LEU A 157 2.11 6.49 -19.61
C LEU A 157 3.59 6.34 -20.00
N GLY A 158 4.13 5.12 -20.04
CA GLY A 158 5.53 4.80 -20.30
C GLY A 158 6.44 5.02 -19.08
N THR A 159 6.46 6.24 -18.53
CA THR A 159 7.28 6.57 -17.35
C THR A 159 6.43 7.14 -16.22
N LEU A 160 6.64 6.63 -15.00
CA LEU A 160 5.97 7.12 -13.81
C LEU A 160 6.97 7.17 -12.63
N PRO A 161 7.68 8.29 -12.47
CA PRO A 161 8.74 8.45 -11.48
C PRO A 161 8.16 8.85 -10.12
N ILE A 162 7.58 7.87 -9.44
CA ILE A 162 6.93 8.05 -8.12
C ILE A 162 7.69 7.32 -7.02
N VAL A 163 7.57 7.81 -5.79
CA VAL A 163 8.04 7.17 -4.55
C VAL A 163 6.96 7.21 -3.49
N PRO A 164 6.90 6.26 -2.55
CA PRO A 164 5.98 6.35 -1.41
C PRO A 164 6.20 7.66 -0.66
N ALA A 165 5.12 8.42 -0.41
CA ALA A 165 5.22 9.75 0.20
C ALA A 165 5.83 9.71 1.60
N PHE A 166 5.53 8.65 2.35
CA PHE A 166 6.06 8.47 3.70
C PHE A 166 7.33 7.61 3.77
N GLY A 167 7.90 7.23 2.62
CA GLY A 167 8.98 6.25 2.58
C GLY A 167 10.23 6.67 3.33
N GLN A 168 10.51 7.97 3.44
CA GLN A 168 11.70 8.49 4.10
C GLN A 168 11.57 8.62 5.63
N TYR A 169 10.38 8.42 6.19
CA TYR A 169 10.12 8.63 7.62
C TYR A 169 10.01 7.29 8.37
N ASP A 170 10.64 7.21 9.54
CA ASP A 170 10.44 6.11 10.48
C ASP A 170 9.14 6.36 11.27
N LEU A 171 8.00 6.15 10.61
CA LEU A 171 6.68 6.47 11.17
C LEU A 171 6.40 5.75 12.50
N ASP A 172 6.96 4.56 12.74
CA ASP A 172 6.82 3.89 14.04
C ASP A 172 7.40 4.72 15.20
N VAL A 173 8.48 5.47 14.95
CA VAL A 173 9.08 6.38 15.94
C VAL A 173 8.15 7.56 16.21
N PHE A 174 7.69 8.24 15.16
CA PHE A 174 6.76 9.37 15.30
C PHE A 174 5.44 8.97 15.97
N LEU A 175 4.85 7.86 15.54
CA LEU A 175 3.60 7.35 16.12
C LEU A 175 3.77 6.98 17.61
N THR A 176 4.92 6.42 17.97
CA THR A 176 5.25 6.08 19.36
C THR A 176 5.45 7.35 20.18
N ASP A 177 6.15 8.36 19.64
CA ASP A 177 6.37 9.64 20.31
C ASP A 177 5.06 10.39 20.54
N TRP A 178 4.22 10.53 19.50
CA TRP A 178 2.93 11.20 19.60
C TRP A 178 2.06 10.55 20.67
N LEU A 179 2.02 9.22 20.73
CA LEU A 179 1.25 8.49 21.73
C LEU A 179 1.85 8.58 23.14
N THR A 180 3.18 8.61 23.27
CA THR A 180 3.85 8.70 24.57
C THR A 180 3.69 10.09 25.18
N ASN A 181 3.91 11.12 24.38
CA ASN A 181 3.92 12.51 24.81
C ASN A 181 2.57 13.21 24.66
N PHE A 182 1.57 12.56 24.05
CA PHE A 182 0.28 13.19 23.71
C PHE A 182 0.46 14.49 22.92
N ASN A 183 1.54 14.56 22.14
CA ASN A 183 1.94 15.74 21.39
C ASN A 183 1.83 15.45 19.90
N THR A 184 0.61 15.59 19.38
CA THR A 184 0.35 15.47 17.94
C THR A 184 0.60 16.78 17.21
N PRO A 185 0.88 16.73 15.91
CA PRO A 185 1.04 17.93 15.09
C PRO A 185 -0.23 18.79 15.11
N GLN A 186 -0.08 20.09 14.84
CA GLN A 186 -1.20 21.02 14.86
C GLN A 186 -2.33 20.53 13.93
N GLY A 187 -3.57 20.54 14.43
CA GLY A 187 -4.73 20.06 13.69
C GLY A 187 -4.98 18.55 13.78
N PHE A 188 -4.05 17.77 14.34
CA PHE A 188 -4.23 16.35 14.59
C PHE A 188 -4.52 16.09 16.07
N ALA A 189 -5.44 15.18 16.33
CA ALA A 189 -5.73 14.65 17.65
C ALA A 189 -5.68 13.12 17.64
N ILE A 190 -5.22 12.52 18.74
CA ILE A 190 -5.18 11.07 18.91
C ILE A 190 -6.62 10.54 19.06
N GLY A 191 -6.91 9.47 18.34
CA GLY A 191 -8.17 8.74 18.43
C GLY A 191 -8.18 7.67 19.52
N SER A 192 -9.02 6.65 19.36
CA SER A 192 -9.24 5.61 20.37
C SER A 192 -8.63 4.24 20.03
N ASP A 193 -8.02 4.13 18.85
CA ASP A 193 -7.49 2.86 18.35
C ASP A 193 -5.97 2.97 18.19
N ALA A 194 -5.26 1.97 18.69
CA ALA A 194 -3.81 1.84 18.53
C ALA A 194 -3.41 0.37 18.40
N GLU A 195 -2.39 0.09 17.60
CA GLU A 195 -1.73 -1.20 17.55
C GLU A 195 -0.27 -1.01 17.93
N MET A 196 0.19 -1.83 18.86
CA MET A 196 1.55 -1.80 19.37
C MET A 196 2.19 -3.17 19.20
N GLN A 197 3.47 -3.23 18.87
CA GLN A 197 4.21 -4.47 18.69
C GLN A 197 5.58 -4.37 19.39
N GLU A 198 6.01 -5.47 20.02
CA GLU A 198 7.37 -5.57 20.56
C GLU A 198 8.40 -5.59 19.42
N ALA A 199 9.59 -5.04 19.69
CA ALA A 199 10.67 -4.95 18.71
C ALA A 199 11.42 -6.29 18.53
N ASP A 200 11.12 -7.29 19.36
CA ASP A 200 11.76 -8.61 19.32
C ASP A 200 11.03 -9.60 18.39
N ASP A 201 11.68 -10.73 18.14
CA ASP A 201 11.18 -11.77 17.21
C ASP A 201 9.96 -12.53 17.77
N SER A 202 9.53 -12.23 19.02
CA SER A 202 8.36 -12.83 19.65
C SER A 202 7.06 -12.39 18.95
N GLY A 203 7.07 -11.21 18.33
CA GLY A 203 5.93 -10.65 17.62
C GLY A 203 4.72 -10.36 18.51
N ALA A 204 4.91 -10.23 19.83
CA ALA A 204 3.83 -9.88 20.74
C ALA A 204 3.21 -8.54 20.34
N SER A 205 1.91 -8.56 20.02
CA SER A 205 1.16 -7.38 19.58
C SER A 205 -0.04 -7.13 20.48
N VAL A 206 -0.29 -5.86 20.77
CA VAL A 206 -1.44 -5.37 21.53
C VAL A 206 -2.29 -4.53 20.59
N LYS A 207 -3.58 -4.85 20.54
CA LYS A 207 -4.56 -4.11 19.73
C LYS A 207 -5.58 -3.48 20.66
N LEU A 208 -5.54 -2.14 20.74
CA LEU A 208 -6.50 -1.34 21.46
C LEU A 208 -7.52 -0.80 20.47
N LYS A 209 -8.81 -0.97 20.78
CA LYS A 209 -9.93 -0.46 19.98
C LYS A 209 -10.98 0.17 20.86
N GLY A 210 -11.31 1.43 20.62
CA GLY A 210 -12.27 2.16 21.44
C GLY A 210 -11.81 2.36 22.88
N HIS A 211 -10.50 2.49 23.11
CA HIS A 211 -9.91 2.72 24.44
C HIS A 211 -9.49 4.18 24.61
N GLU A 212 -9.48 4.64 25.86
CA GLU A 212 -8.80 5.86 26.26
C GLU A 212 -7.29 5.60 26.24
N LEU A 213 -6.61 6.26 25.30
CA LEU A 213 -5.20 5.98 25.03
C LEU A 213 -4.25 6.69 26.01
N ASP A 214 -4.75 7.66 26.79
CA ASP A 214 -4.02 8.44 27.80
C ASP A 214 -3.87 7.75 29.16
N GLY A 215 -4.44 6.56 29.30
CA GLY A 215 -4.37 5.76 30.51
C GLY A 215 -2.98 5.18 30.81
N ASP A 216 -2.74 4.92 32.10
CA ASP A 216 -1.49 4.34 32.62
C ASP A 216 -1.17 2.96 32.01
N GLU A 217 -2.19 2.22 31.56
CA GLU A 217 -2.04 0.92 30.88
C GLU A 217 -1.29 1.04 29.55
N VAL A 218 -1.57 2.09 28.78
CA VAL A 218 -0.92 2.34 27.49
C VAL A 218 0.51 2.80 27.71
N LYS A 219 0.74 3.69 28.67
CA LYS A 219 2.09 4.12 29.07
C LYS A 219 2.95 2.96 29.55
N ALA A 220 2.39 2.06 30.36
CA ALA A 220 3.09 0.85 30.78
C ALA A 220 3.53 -0.02 29.58
N HIS A 221 2.70 -0.12 28.53
CA HIS A 221 3.09 -0.86 27.34
C HIS A 221 4.22 -0.20 26.54
N LEU A 222 4.24 1.14 26.47
CA LEU A 222 5.26 1.89 25.76
C LEU A 222 6.58 1.95 26.55
N GLU A 223 6.53 2.29 27.83
CA GLU A 223 7.71 2.53 28.68
C GLU A 223 8.31 1.23 29.24
N LEU A 224 7.49 0.30 29.75
CA LEU A 224 7.98 -0.90 30.44
C LEU A 224 8.23 -2.08 29.50
N SER A 225 7.37 -2.27 28.50
CA SER A 225 7.57 -3.34 27.49
C SER A 225 8.30 -2.88 26.23
N GLY A 226 8.60 -1.59 26.07
CA GLY A 226 9.32 -1.07 24.91
C GLY A 226 8.58 -1.32 23.58
N LYS A 227 7.25 -1.41 23.61
CA LYS A 227 6.44 -1.66 22.43
C LYS A 227 6.38 -0.42 21.55
N ARG A 228 6.36 -0.65 20.23
CA ARG A 228 6.26 0.40 19.22
C ARG A 228 4.88 0.47 18.64
N VAL A 229 4.41 1.69 18.38
CA VAL A 229 3.12 1.92 17.73
C VAL A 229 3.25 1.64 16.23
N THR A 230 2.53 0.63 15.75
CA THR A 230 2.48 0.25 14.32
C THR A 230 1.23 0.78 13.64
N LYS A 231 0.22 1.19 14.41
CA LYS A 231 -1.00 1.82 13.93
C LYS A 231 -1.52 2.80 14.98
N LEU A 232 -1.90 4.01 14.56
CA LEU A 232 -2.53 5.00 15.43
C LEU A 232 -3.75 5.60 14.74
N ALA A 233 -4.89 5.65 15.44
CA ALA A 233 -6.03 6.44 15.02
C ALA A 233 -5.75 7.91 15.24
N LEU A 234 -6.00 8.71 14.21
CA LEU A 234 -5.87 10.16 14.24
C LEU A 234 -7.17 10.79 13.75
N ASN A 235 -7.44 11.98 14.25
CA ASN A 235 -8.52 12.85 13.82
C ASN A 235 -7.92 14.18 13.37
N TRP A 236 -8.14 14.54 12.11
CA TRP A 236 -7.70 15.81 11.55
C TRP A 236 -8.85 16.81 11.54
N SER A 237 -8.69 17.89 12.32
CA SER A 237 -9.59 19.05 12.42
C SER A 237 -11.08 18.73 12.60
N ASP A 238 -11.42 17.60 13.23
CA ASP A 238 -12.79 17.04 13.31
C ASP A 238 -13.47 16.80 11.95
N ARG A 239 -12.69 16.82 10.86
CA ARG A 239 -13.14 16.62 9.48
C ARG A 239 -12.92 15.19 9.04
N ILE A 240 -11.74 14.63 9.31
CA ILE A 240 -11.35 13.31 8.83
C ILE A 240 -10.76 12.48 9.95
N LYS A 241 -11.39 11.34 10.23
CA LYS A 241 -10.86 10.31 11.12
C LYS A 241 -10.21 9.22 10.29
N PHE A 242 -9.01 8.79 10.64
CA PHE A 242 -8.29 7.77 9.90
C PHE A 242 -7.32 7.02 10.81
N ASN A 243 -6.75 5.93 10.30
CA ASN A 243 -5.67 5.22 10.96
C ASN A 243 -4.40 5.32 10.14
N LEU A 244 -3.36 5.89 10.72
CA LEU A 244 -2.02 5.90 10.13
C LEU A 244 -1.28 4.63 10.57
N GLN A 245 -0.66 3.95 9.62
CA GLN A 245 0.19 2.80 9.88
C GLN A 245 1.67 3.17 9.73
N SER A 246 2.54 2.40 10.40
CA SER A 246 4.00 2.60 10.30
C SER A 246 4.58 2.32 8.90
N ASP A 247 3.83 1.66 8.01
CA ASP A 247 4.20 1.47 6.61
C ASP A 247 3.79 2.66 5.70
N GLY A 248 3.12 3.68 6.25
CA GLY A 248 2.62 4.84 5.53
C GLY A 248 1.24 4.65 4.89
N ALA A 249 0.59 3.50 5.07
CA ALA A 249 -0.79 3.32 4.63
C ALA A 249 -1.76 4.05 5.57
N ILE A 250 -2.70 4.79 4.99
CA ILE A 250 -3.79 5.44 5.72
C ILE A 250 -5.06 4.61 5.52
N LYS A 251 -5.65 4.11 6.60
CA LYS A 251 -6.79 3.17 6.55
C LYS A 251 -8.03 3.69 7.24
N GLN A 252 -9.18 3.23 6.76
CA GLN A 252 -10.50 3.54 7.34
C GLN A 252 -10.73 5.05 7.45
N VAL A 253 -10.42 5.78 6.38
CA VAL A 253 -10.70 7.21 6.25
C VAL A 253 -12.21 7.40 6.33
N ASN A 254 -12.65 8.15 7.33
CA ASN A 254 -14.03 8.49 7.57
C ASN A 254 -14.18 10.01 7.65
N TYR A 255 -14.92 10.56 6.70
CA TYR A 255 -15.23 11.97 6.60
C TYR A 255 -16.40 12.33 7.52
N SER A 256 -16.39 13.56 8.04
CA SER A 256 -17.48 14.13 8.81
C SER A 256 -18.76 14.19 7.99
N ASP A 257 -19.91 14.19 8.67
CA ASP A 257 -21.20 14.25 7.98
C ASP A 257 -21.39 15.59 7.27
N ALA A 258 -20.82 16.69 7.81
CA ALA A 258 -20.80 17.99 7.15
C ALA A 258 -20.16 17.94 5.74
N LEU A 259 -19.02 17.25 5.58
CA LEU A 259 -18.37 17.08 4.27
C LEU A 259 -19.18 16.20 3.32
N LYS A 260 -19.91 15.20 3.85
CA LYS A 260 -20.76 14.33 3.02
C LYS A 260 -22.03 15.03 2.56
N GLU A 261 -22.51 15.99 3.34
CA GLU A 261 -23.75 16.73 3.08
C GLU A 261 -23.54 17.99 2.23
N GLU A 262 -22.30 18.48 2.08
CA GLU A 262 -21.98 19.73 1.36
C GLU A 262 -22.51 19.76 -0.08
N ASN A 263 -22.45 18.63 -0.78
CA ASN A 263 -22.96 18.47 -2.15
C ASN A 263 -24.27 17.66 -2.22
N ALA A 264 -24.97 17.49 -1.10
CA ALA A 264 -26.20 16.68 -1.05
C ALA A 264 -27.35 17.32 -1.84
N ASP A 265 -27.37 18.65 -1.95
CA ASP A 265 -28.40 19.43 -2.62
C ASP A 265 -28.35 19.32 -4.15
N ILE A 266 -27.27 18.77 -4.72
CA ILE A 266 -27.17 18.54 -6.16
C ILE A 266 -28.19 17.47 -6.57
N PRO A 267 -29.11 17.77 -7.52
CA PRO A 267 -30.12 16.82 -7.98
C PRO A 267 -29.51 15.50 -8.46
N LYS A 268 -30.23 14.38 -8.23
CA LYS A 268 -29.78 13.06 -8.67
C LYS A 268 -29.71 12.91 -10.19
N ASP A 269 -30.45 13.75 -10.92
CA ASP A 269 -30.45 13.77 -12.37
C ASP A 269 -29.13 14.36 -12.92
N ASP A 270 -28.43 15.16 -12.12
CA ASP A 270 -27.12 15.77 -12.41
C ASP A 270 -25.97 14.98 -11.78
N MET A 271 -26.04 13.65 -11.83
CA MET A 271 -25.05 12.77 -11.20
C MET A 271 -23.59 13.04 -11.62
N PRO A 272 -23.26 13.35 -12.89
CA PRO A 272 -21.89 13.69 -13.27
C PRO A 272 -21.36 14.94 -12.56
N ILE A 273 -22.20 15.98 -12.43
CA ILE A 273 -21.87 17.22 -11.73
C ILE A 273 -21.66 16.94 -10.25
N LYS A 274 -22.54 16.13 -9.64
CA LYS A 274 -22.39 15.71 -8.25
C LYS A 274 -21.09 14.94 -8.00
N LEU A 275 -20.74 14.02 -8.90
CA LEU A 275 -19.52 13.22 -8.76
C LEU A 275 -18.25 14.06 -8.90
N ASP A 276 -18.26 15.05 -9.80
CA ASP A 276 -17.18 16.02 -9.95
C ASP A 276 -17.03 16.88 -8.68
N ALA A 277 -18.11 17.47 -8.19
CA ALA A 277 -18.09 18.27 -6.96
C ALA A 277 -17.61 17.46 -5.74
N ASP A 278 -18.11 16.23 -5.57
CA ASP A 278 -17.65 15.31 -4.52
C ASP A 278 -16.16 14.98 -4.67
N PHE A 279 -15.69 14.76 -5.91
CA PHE A 279 -14.30 14.44 -6.17
C PHE A 279 -13.38 15.61 -5.82
N CYS A 280 -13.73 16.83 -6.26
CA CYS A 280 -12.95 18.03 -5.96
C CYS A 280 -12.85 18.29 -4.46
N LEU A 281 -13.97 18.16 -3.74
CA LEU A 281 -14.02 18.31 -2.28
C LEU A 281 -13.10 17.28 -1.60
N VAL A 282 -13.27 16.00 -1.91
CA VAL A 282 -12.50 14.91 -1.30
C VAL A 282 -11.02 15.00 -1.63
N ALA A 283 -10.67 15.33 -2.88
CA ALA A 283 -9.28 15.47 -3.30
C ALA A 283 -8.60 16.66 -2.61
N CYS A 284 -9.28 17.81 -2.48
CA CYS A 284 -8.79 18.95 -1.70
C CYS A 284 -8.45 18.55 -0.27
N GLU A 285 -9.40 17.94 0.42
CA GLU A 285 -9.27 17.60 1.83
C GLU A 285 -8.19 16.53 2.05
N ILE A 286 -8.05 15.54 1.15
CA ILE A 286 -6.96 14.55 1.24
C ILE A 286 -5.60 15.19 1.00
N VAL A 287 -5.46 16.05 -0.01
CA VAL A 287 -4.19 16.71 -0.30
C VAL A 287 -3.78 17.57 0.88
N GLN A 288 -4.70 18.36 1.44
CA GLN A 288 -4.44 19.16 2.65
C GLN A 288 -4.05 18.30 3.85
N LEU A 289 -4.80 17.23 4.13
CA LEU A 289 -4.48 16.30 5.21
C LEU A 289 -3.08 15.68 5.06
N VAL A 290 -2.71 15.25 3.86
CA VAL A 290 -1.40 14.64 3.59
C VAL A 290 -0.28 15.67 3.68
N THR A 291 -0.47 16.84 3.09
CA THR A 291 0.51 17.93 3.13
C THR A 291 0.74 18.41 4.57
N GLU A 292 -0.32 18.68 5.33
CA GLU A 292 -0.20 19.07 6.74
C GLU A 292 0.43 17.96 7.59
N LEU A 293 0.09 16.69 7.35
CA LEU A 293 0.71 15.58 8.08
C LEU A 293 2.23 15.50 7.82
N ILE A 294 2.66 15.75 6.59
CA ILE A 294 4.08 15.78 6.21
C ILE A 294 4.74 17.03 6.81
N ASP A 295 4.25 18.23 6.46
CA ASP A 295 4.90 19.50 6.78
C ASP A 295 4.93 19.80 8.29
N SER A 296 3.80 19.58 8.98
CA SER A 296 3.69 19.90 10.42
C SER A 296 4.08 18.73 11.32
N GLY A 297 3.98 17.49 10.82
CA GLY A 297 4.15 16.30 11.65
C GLY A 297 5.48 15.58 11.48
N LEU A 298 6.04 15.58 10.28
CA LEU A 298 7.20 14.76 9.94
C LEU A 298 8.41 15.59 9.51
N ASP A 299 8.18 16.71 8.83
CA ASP A 299 9.19 17.64 8.31
C ASP A 299 9.43 18.85 9.23
N SER A 300 9.12 18.76 10.53
CA SER A 300 9.30 19.86 11.49
C SER A 300 10.74 20.40 11.51
N SER A 301 11.00 21.37 10.63
CA SER A 301 12.28 21.98 10.33
C SER A 301 12.54 23.16 11.26
N GLU A 302 12.37 22.98 12.56
CA GLU A 302 12.85 23.90 13.60
C GLU A 302 13.29 23.11 14.84
N GLN A 303 14.61 22.92 14.94
CA GLN A 303 15.42 22.70 16.17
C GLN A 303 14.82 21.82 17.28
N ASP A 304 15.24 20.55 17.31
CA ASP A 304 15.64 19.95 18.59
C ASP A 304 16.78 18.94 18.35
N ASP A 305 17.97 19.26 18.85
CA ASP A 305 19.15 18.37 18.93
C ASP A 305 18.79 17.02 19.62
N GLY A 306 17.64 16.95 20.30
CA GLY A 306 17.07 15.74 20.87
C GLY A 306 16.64 14.69 19.84
N ASN A 307 16.01 15.06 18.72
CA ASN A 307 15.44 14.06 17.80
C ASN A 307 16.52 13.43 16.90
N GLU A 308 17.53 14.20 16.49
CA GLU A 308 18.70 13.68 15.77
C GLU A 308 19.56 12.78 16.69
N SER A 309 19.67 13.14 17.98
CA SER A 309 20.29 12.28 19.00
C SER A 309 19.51 11.00 19.25
N LEU A 310 18.18 11.05 19.30
CA LEU A 310 17.33 9.87 19.45
C LEU A 310 17.39 8.98 18.21
N ILE A 311 17.38 9.54 17.00
CA ILE A 311 17.56 8.80 15.73
C ILE A 311 18.97 8.20 15.66
N ALA A 312 20.02 8.91 16.10
CA ALA A 312 21.39 8.42 16.14
C ALA A 312 21.61 7.31 17.18
N GLU A 313 21.11 7.47 18.42
CA GLU A 313 21.12 6.42 19.46
C GLU A 313 20.28 5.20 19.05
N HIS A 314 19.13 5.44 18.41
CA HIS A 314 18.26 4.40 17.85
C HIS A 314 18.99 3.62 16.76
N ASN A 315 19.70 4.31 15.86
CA ASN A 315 20.46 3.67 14.80
C ASN A 315 21.68 2.90 15.33
N ALA A 316 22.33 3.38 16.39
CA ALA A 316 23.43 2.68 17.06
C ALA A 316 22.97 1.37 17.72
N LYS A 317 21.71 1.29 18.17
CA LYS A 317 21.14 0.10 18.81
C LYS A 317 20.95 -1.09 17.88
N TYR A 318 20.96 -0.86 16.56
CA TYR A 318 20.84 -1.89 15.53
C TYR A 318 22.16 -2.26 14.88
N GLN A 319 23.26 -1.63 15.29
CA GLN A 319 24.59 -1.88 14.75
C GLN A 319 25.29 -2.98 15.54
N ASP A 320 25.89 -3.93 14.84
CA ASP A 320 26.86 -4.86 15.43
C ASP A 320 28.17 -4.13 15.80
N SER A 321 29.11 -4.85 16.40
CA SER A 321 30.44 -4.31 16.79
C SER A 321 31.23 -3.72 15.62
N ASN A 322 30.82 -3.95 14.37
CA ASN A 322 31.44 -3.49 13.14
C ASN A 322 30.64 -2.36 12.45
N GLY A 323 29.52 -1.90 13.03
CA GLY A 323 28.68 -0.85 12.46
C GLY A 323 27.64 -1.34 11.43
N ASN A 324 27.48 -2.64 11.24
CA ASN A 324 26.50 -3.22 10.31
C ASN A 324 25.15 -3.46 10.99
N ASP A 325 24.04 -3.36 10.25
CA ASP A 325 22.72 -3.67 10.81
C ASP A 325 22.64 -5.14 11.27
N ALA A 326 21.95 -5.43 12.38
CA ALA A 326 21.80 -6.78 12.93
C ALA A 326 21.27 -7.83 11.93
N PHE A 327 20.48 -7.42 10.92
CA PHE A 327 20.00 -8.32 9.86
C PHE A 327 20.92 -8.41 8.64
N TYR A 328 22.11 -7.80 8.66
CA TYR A 328 22.97 -7.67 7.49
C TYR A 328 23.39 -9.01 6.87
N GLU A 329 23.87 -9.97 7.68
CA GLU A 329 24.29 -11.29 7.18
C GLU A 329 23.10 -12.12 6.66
N GLU A 330 21.93 -12.00 7.29
CA GLU A 330 20.71 -12.68 6.83
C GLU A 330 20.16 -12.06 5.55
N ALA A 331 20.19 -10.72 5.45
CA ALA A 331 19.79 -9.99 4.25
C ALA A 331 20.70 -10.34 3.07
N LYS A 332 22.02 -10.44 3.31
CA LYS A 332 23.00 -10.92 2.32
C LYS A 332 22.66 -12.32 1.81
N ALA A 333 22.40 -13.27 2.71
CA ALA A 333 22.02 -14.63 2.33
C ALA A 333 20.70 -14.67 1.54
N PHE A 334 19.69 -13.93 1.98
CA PHE A 334 18.39 -13.85 1.31
C PHE A 334 18.49 -13.25 -0.09
N VAL A 335 19.29 -12.19 -0.25
CA VAL A 335 19.51 -11.55 -1.54
C VAL A 335 20.28 -12.47 -2.49
N GLN A 336 21.27 -13.21 -1.99
CA GLN A 336 21.99 -14.24 -2.76
C GLN A 336 21.06 -15.38 -3.21
N GLU A 337 20.13 -15.83 -2.36
CA GLU A 337 19.17 -16.88 -2.70
C GLU A 337 18.15 -16.42 -3.74
N THR A 338 17.70 -15.16 -3.65
CA THR A 338 16.65 -14.62 -4.51
C THR A 338 17.16 -13.90 -5.76
N GLU A 339 18.49 -13.79 -5.91
CA GLU A 339 19.21 -13.07 -6.98
C GLU A 339 18.75 -11.62 -7.21
N SER A 340 18.00 -11.05 -6.29
CA SER A 340 17.36 -9.74 -6.45
C SER A 340 17.14 -9.06 -5.11
N ALA A 341 17.50 -7.78 -5.03
CA ALA A 341 17.37 -6.94 -3.85
C ALA A 341 16.51 -5.72 -4.16
N SER A 342 15.44 -5.53 -3.39
CA SER A 342 14.69 -4.28 -3.35
C SER A 342 14.34 -3.94 -1.91
N VAL A 343 14.30 -2.64 -1.60
CA VAL A 343 14.00 -2.14 -0.25
C VAL A 343 12.69 -2.74 0.25
N SER A 344 11.64 -2.75 -0.58
CA SER A 344 10.34 -3.32 -0.23
C SER A 344 10.34 -4.84 -0.03
N ARG A 345 11.23 -5.61 -0.68
CA ARG A 345 11.36 -7.07 -0.45
C ARG A 345 12.07 -7.35 0.86
N ILE A 346 13.15 -6.64 1.16
CA ILE A 346 13.87 -6.75 2.43
C ILE A 346 12.95 -6.32 3.58
N GLN A 347 12.24 -5.20 3.43
CA GLN A 347 11.24 -4.71 4.38
C GLN A 347 10.22 -5.78 4.75
N ARG A 348 9.63 -6.45 3.75
CA ARG A 348 8.62 -7.50 3.97
C ARG A 348 9.20 -8.80 4.53
N LYS A 349 10.39 -9.20 4.07
CA LYS A 349 11.04 -10.45 4.51
C LYS A 349 11.43 -10.39 5.98
N PHE A 350 12.02 -9.26 6.39
CA PHE A 350 12.55 -9.06 7.76
C PHE A 350 11.58 -8.29 8.67
N ARG A 351 10.40 -7.89 8.16
CA ARG A 351 9.37 -7.11 8.88
C ARG A 351 9.93 -5.86 9.57
N ILE A 352 10.87 -5.21 8.91
CA ILE A 352 11.52 -3.99 9.39
C ILE A 352 10.90 -2.76 8.71
N GLY A 353 11.12 -1.58 9.28
CA GLY A 353 10.74 -0.30 8.66
C GLY A 353 11.45 -0.07 7.32
N TYR A 354 10.89 0.79 6.48
CA TYR A 354 11.43 1.07 5.14
C TYR A 354 12.86 1.62 5.21
N ASN A 355 13.15 2.58 6.10
CA ASN A 355 14.50 3.17 6.23
C ASN A 355 15.53 2.15 6.68
N ARG A 356 15.16 1.24 7.58
CA ARG A 356 16.05 0.14 7.99
C ARG A 356 16.32 -0.81 6.83
N ALA A 357 15.31 -1.14 6.03
CA ALA A 357 15.48 -1.94 4.82
C ALA A 357 16.33 -1.19 3.77
N ALA A 358 16.16 0.13 3.61
CA ALA A 358 16.92 0.95 2.69
C ALA A 358 18.40 0.97 3.08
N ARG A 359 18.69 1.20 4.36
CA ARG A 359 20.06 1.15 4.91
C ARG A 359 20.71 -0.21 4.73
N LEU A 360 19.97 -1.31 4.94
CA LEU A 360 20.47 -2.66 4.66
C LEU A 360 20.83 -2.83 3.18
N VAL A 361 19.98 -2.34 2.27
CA VAL A 361 20.25 -2.38 0.83
C VAL A 361 21.46 -1.51 0.44
N GLU A 362 21.63 -0.36 1.07
CA GLU A 362 22.79 0.53 0.89
C GLU A 362 24.08 -0.10 1.42
N GLN A 363 24.05 -0.74 2.60
CA GLN A 363 25.18 -1.48 3.15
C GLN A 363 25.58 -2.65 2.25
N LEU A 364 24.60 -3.37 1.68
CA LEU A 364 24.85 -4.45 0.72
C LEU A 364 25.51 -3.92 -0.57
N GLU A 365 25.18 -2.71 -1.02
CA GLU A 365 25.83 -2.07 -2.17
C GLU A 365 27.24 -1.60 -1.83
N ALA A 366 27.43 -0.95 -0.68
CA ALA A 366 28.72 -0.48 -0.21
C ALA A 366 29.73 -1.63 -0.04
N ASN A 367 29.24 -2.81 0.35
CA ASN A 367 30.04 -4.03 0.48
C ASN A 367 30.06 -4.89 -0.80
N HIS A 368 29.65 -4.34 -1.95
CA HIS A 368 29.68 -4.98 -3.26
C HIS A 368 28.94 -6.32 -3.36
N ILE A 369 27.86 -6.49 -2.60
CA ILE A 369 26.96 -7.65 -2.71
C ILE A 369 25.91 -7.43 -3.79
N VAL A 370 25.43 -6.20 -3.96
CA VAL A 370 24.41 -5.82 -4.94
C VAL A 370 24.86 -4.66 -5.81
N THR A 371 24.31 -4.57 -7.02
CA THR A 371 24.57 -3.47 -7.95
C THR A 371 23.92 -2.16 -7.49
N ALA A 372 24.32 -1.08 -8.16
CA ALA A 372 23.59 0.18 -8.15
C ALA A 372 22.10 -0.03 -8.54
N PRO A 373 21.18 0.84 -8.08
CA PRO A 373 19.76 0.70 -8.34
C PRO A 373 19.44 0.82 -9.83
N GLY A 374 18.67 -0.15 -10.35
CA GLY A 374 18.10 -0.12 -11.69
C GLY A 374 16.95 0.89 -11.84
N HIS A 375 16.40 1.00 -13.05
CA HIS A 375 15.34 1.96 -13.40
C HIS A 375 14.04 1.80 -12.57
N ASN A 376 13.83 0.61 -12.00
CA ASN A 376 12.69 0.23 -11.15
C ASN A 376 13.04 0.15 -9.66
N GLY A 377 14.25 0.57 -9.26
CA GLY A 377 14.72 0.46 -7.88
C GLY A 377 15.12 -0.96 -7.45
N GLU A 378 15.06 -1.95 -8.34
CA GLU A 378 15.62 -3.28 -8.11
C GLU A 378 17.13 -3.27 -8.34
N ARG A 379 17.85 -4.06 -7.52
CA ARG A 379 19.28 -4.28 -7.60
C ARG A 379 19.54 -5.77 -7.82
N THR A 380 20.50 -6.10 -8.66
CA THR A 380 20.90 -7.48 -8.93
C THR A 380 22.11 -7.86 -8.09
N VAL A 381 22.27 -9.14 -7.77
CA VAL A 381 23.42 -9.63 -7.00
C VAL A 381 24.66 -9.63 -7.86
N ILE A 382 25.78 -9.15 -7.31
CA ILE A 382 27.08 -9.21 -7.97
C ILE A 382 27.61 -10.65 -7.79
N PRO A 383 27.89 -11.40 -8.88
CA PRO A 383 28.43 -12.75 -8.78
C PRO A 383 29.81 -12.73 -8.12
N PHE A 384 30.07 -13.69 -7.21
CA PHE A 384 31.37 -13.86 -6.55
C PHE A 384 32.45 -14.39 -7.48
#